data_AF-A0A953EPW7-F1
#
_entry.id   AF-A0A953EPW7-F1
#
_cell.length_a   1.000
_cell.length_b   1.000
_cell.length_c   1.000
_cell.angle_alpha   90.00
_cell.angle_beta   90.00
_cell.angle_gamma   90.00
#
_symmetry.space_group_name_H-M   'P 1'
#
loop_
_entity.id
_entity.type
_entity.pdbx_description
1 polymer ?
#
loop_
_entity_poly.entity_id
_entity_poly.type
_entity_poly.pdbx_seq_one_letter_code
_entity_poly.pdbx_strand_id
1 'polypeptide(L)'
;MSPAGNYHDRVHVDDYAEPVFAPEVAATIEAAKPLVDLMPLDVDAICDHASEELSASGRCFDDFGGVDGDDFRVRMKALLDAYSAAPALSHMGHITVHTVFLQLVRNRLLLADLLARHPQIHEIEVTAPIIIAGLPRTGTTHLHNMLSADPSLRSLPYWESVEPVPPPGDVTSVDGIDPRRARTQAACDFMDAALPYFKRMHEMTADHVHEEIQLLAIDFSSMFFETLALIPTWRDRYLAADQTPHYEYLKTVLKALTFLRGGTRWVLKSPQHLEQFAVLARVFPDATVVVTHRDPVAVTASMATMIAYT
;
A
#
# COMPACT_ATOMS: atom_id res chain seq x y z
N MET A 1 16.00 -10.24 21.80
CA MET A 1 17.05 -9.22 21.62
C MET A 1 17.76 -9.53 20.32
N SER A 2 17.40 -8.84 19.25
CA SER A 2 18.17 -8.89 17.99
C SER A 2 19.52 -8.22 18.24
N PRO A 3 20.65 -8.75 17.76
CA PRO A 3 21.93 -8.08 17.94
C PRO A 3 21.84 -6.73 17.22
N ALA A 4 22.07 -5.64 17.97
CA ALA A 4 22.16 -4.31 17.41
C ALA A 4 23.30 -4.34 16.37
N GLY A 5 22.92 -4.48 15.09
CA GLY A 5 23.85 -4.39 13.98
C GLY A 5 24.53 -3.04 14.04
N ASN A 6 25.83 -3.01 13.72
CA ASN A 6 26.63 -1.81 13.79
C ASN A 6 26.14 -0.81 12.72
N TYR A 7 25.19 0.07 13.06
CA TYR A 7 24.60 1.06 12.14
C TYR A 7 25.59 2.19 11.77
N HIS A 8 26.84 2.13 12.22
CA HIS A 8 27.84 3.19 12.08
C HIS A 8 28.73 3.09 10.83
N ASP A 9 28.76 1.95 10.15
CA ASP A 9 29.57 1.80 8.94
C ASP A 9 28.90 2.46 7.74
N ARG A 10 29.65 3.35 7.07
CA ARG A 10 29.22 3.98 5.81
C ARG A 10 29.02 2.91 4.75
N VAL A 11 27.83 2.87 4.18
CA VAL A 11 27.51 2.02 3.03
C VAL A 11 27.79 2.79 1.76
N HIS A 12 28.50 2.15 0.85
CA HIS A 12 28.71 2.64 -0.51
C HIS A 12 28.00 1.68 -1.46
N VAL A 13 27.05 2.20 -2.22
CA VAL A 13 26.33 1.49 -3.29
C VAL A 13 26.84 2.08 -4.60
N ASP A 14 27.53 1.28 -5.40
CA ASP A 14 28.17 1.68 -6.66
C ASP A 14 27.57 1.00 -7.90
N ASP A 15 26.54 0.17 -7.69
CA ASP A 15 25.86 -0.66 -8.68
C ASP A 15 24.44 -0.18 -9.02
N TYR A 16 24.09 1.08 -8.71
CA TYR A 16 22.75 1.63 -8.99
C TYR A 16 22.25 1.47 -10.44
N ALA A 17 23.16 1.50 -11.42
CA ALA A 17 22.81 1.34 -12.84
C ALA A 17 22.70 -0.13 -13.27
N GLU A 18 23.43 -1.03 -12.60
CA GLU A 18 23.52 -2.46 -12.89
C GLU A 18 23.53 -3.25 -11.56
N PRO A 19 22.38 -3.37 -10.86
CA PRO A 19 22.32 -3.93 -9.51
C PRO A 19 22.88 -5.35 -9.42
N VAL A 20 23.69 -5.61 -8.39
CA VAL A 20 24.29 -6.93 -8.13
C VAL A 20 23.60 -7.57 -6.94
N PHE A 21 22.75 -8.56 -7.21
CA PHE A 21 22.03 -9.30 -6.18
C PHE A 21 22.87 -10.43 -5.58
N ALA A 22 22.55 -10.79 -4.34
CA ALA A 22 23.07 -12.01 -3.72
C ALA A 22 22.74 -13.25 -4.60
N PRO A 23 23.60 -14.29 -4.65
CA PRO A 23 23.40 -15.43 -5.56
C PRO A 23 22.03 -16.10 -5.44
N GLU A 24 21.48 -16.24 -4.23
CA GLU A 24 20.16 -16.84 -4.04
C GLU A 24 19.05 -15.95 -4.66
N VAL A 25 19.12 -14.64 -4.44
CA VAL A 25 18.15 -13.67 -4.98
C VAL A 25 18.25 -13.62 -6.51
N ALA A 26 19.47 -13.57 -7.06
CA ALA A 26 19.69 -13.59 -8.51
C ALA A 26 19.08 -14.86 -9.14
N ALA A 27 19.28 -16.03 -8.51
CA ALA A 27 18.68 -17.27 -8.97
C ALA A 27 17.15 -17.24 -8.93
N THR A 28 16.55 -16.66 -7.88
CA THR A 28 15.09 -16.47 -7.80
C THR A 28 14.57 -15.53 -8.90
N ILE A 29 15.25 -14.41 -9.15
CA ILE A 29 14.89 -13.47 -10.22
C ILE A 29 14.94 -14.15 -11.59
N GLU A 30 16.00 -14.91 -11.88
CA GLU A 30 16.14 -15.65 -13.14
C GLU A 30 15.05 -16.72 -13.29
N ALA A 31 14.76 -17.48 -12.24
CA ALA A 31 13.73 -18.51 -12.25
C ALA A 31 12.32 -17.94 -12.44
N ALA A 32 12.09 -16.68 -12.06
CA ALA A 32 10.80 -16.01 -12.17
C ALA A 32 10.53 -15.45 -13.58
N LYS A 33 11.55 -15.28 -14.45
CA LYS A 33 11.38 -14.67 -15.79
C LYS A 33 10.26 -15.29 -16.63
N PRO A 34 10.09 -16.62 -16.71
CA PRO A 34 9.01 -17.22 -17.49
C PRO A 34 7.60 -16.92 -16.96
N LEU A 35 7.47 -16.46 -15.70
CA LEU A 35 6.16 -16.10 -15.12
C LEU A 35 5.58 -14.84 -15.75
N VAL A 36 6.40 -13.98 -16.38
CA VAL A 36 5.95 -12.74 -17.02
C VAL A 36 4.86 -13.01 -18.07
N ASP A 37 5.02 -14.07 -18.85
CA ASP A 37 4.04 -14.46 -19.88
C ASP A 37 2.70 -14.93 -19.29
N LEU A 38 2.69 -15.34 -18.02
CA LEU A 38 1.49 -15.76 -17.28
C LEU A 38 0.86 -14.61 -16.46
N MET A 39 1.49 -13.44 -16.46
CA MET A 39 1.13 -12.30 -15.61
C MET A 39 0.87 -11.05 -16.45
N PRO A 40 -0.18 -11.04 -17.31
CA PRO A 40 -0.44 -9.90 -18.17
C PRO A 40 -0.72 -8.63 -17.37
N LEU A 41 -0.22 -7.49 -17.86
CA LEU A 41 -0.59 -6.16 -17.35
C LEU A 41 -1.85 -5.67 -18.07
N ASP A 42 -2.94 -6.40 -17.88
CA ASP A 42 -4.23 -6.15 -18.51
C ASP A 42 -5.36 -6.10 -17.46
N VAL A 43 -6.29 -5.15 -17.63
CA VAL A 43 -7.35 -4.89 -16.64
C VAL A 43 -8.28 -6.08 -16.52
N ASP A 44 -8.76 -6.61 -17.64
CA ASP A 44 -9.77 -7.66 -17.64
C ASP A 44 -9.14 -8.97 -17.18
N ALA A 45 -7.94 -9.31 -17.67
CA ALA A 45 -7.23 -10.51 -17.23
C ALA A 45 -6.97 -10.54 -15.71
N ILE A 46 -6.59 -9.40 -15.11
CA ILE A 46 -6.37 -9.32 -13.66
C ILE A 46 -7.70 -9.38 -12.89
N CYS A 47 -8.76 -8.74 -13.41
CA CYS A 47 -10.09 -8.79 -12.80
C CYS A 47 -10.69 -10.19 -12.80
N ASP A 48 -10.61 -10.88 -13.94
CA ASP A 48 -11.11 -12.23 -14.12
C ASP A 48 -10.34 -13.21 -13.21
N HIS A 49 -9.01 -13.11 -13.18
CA HIS A 49 -8.19 -13.94 -12.29
C HIS A 49 -8.59 -13.75 -10.81
N ALA A 50 -8.71 -12.50 -10.33
CA ALA A 50 -9.12 -12.24 -8.95
C ALA A 50 -10.52 -12.80 -8.63
N SER A 51 -11.47 -12.63 -9.56
CA SER A 51 -12.83 -13.12 -9.44
C SER A 51 -12.89 -14.65 -9.38
N GLU A 52 -12.21 -15.33 -10.29
CA GLU A 52 -12.13 -16.80 -10.36
C GLU A 52 -11.47 -17.39 -9.11
N GLU A 53 -10.33 -16.84 -8.68
CA GLU A 53 -9.59 -17.31 -7.51
C GLU A 53 -10.45 -17.22 -6.23
N LEU A 54 -11.08 -16.06 -5.99
CA LEU A 54 -11.94 -15.87 -4.82
C LEU A 54 -13.22 -16.71 -4.90
N SER A 55 -13.76 -16.90 -6.11
CA SER A 55 -14.99 -17.67 -6.31
C SER A 55 -14.82 -19.18 -6.12
N ALA A 56 -13.58 -19.69 -6.15
CA ALA A 56 -13.27 -21.06 -5.79
C ALA A 56 -13.68 -21.42 -4.33
N SER A 57 -13.90 -20.42 -3.47
CA SER A 57 -14.45 -20.59 -2.13
C SER A 57 -15.94 -20.99 -2.09
N GLY A 58 -16.64 -20.96 -3.23
CA GLY A 58 -18.07 -21.27 -3.36
C GLY A 58 -19.00 -20.06 -3.21
N ARG A 59 -18.45 -18.85 -3.07
CA ARG A 59 -19.20 -17.58 -3.15
C ARG A 59 -18.87 -16.87 -4.46
N CYS A 60 -19.83 -16.16 -5.06
CA CYS A 60 -19.59 -15.40 -6.29
C CYS A 60 -18.92 -14.07 -5.98
N PHE A 61 -17.83 -13.73 -6.67
CA PHE A 61 -17.13 -12.46 -6.57
C PHE A 61 -17.05 -11.77 -7.93
N ASP A 62 -18.13 -11.14 -8.36
CA ASP A 62 -18.26 -10.42 -9.64
C ASP A 62 -18.64 -8.93 -9.47
N ASP A 63 -19.00 -8.50 -8.25
CA ASP A 63 -19.25 -7.10 -7.90
C ASP A 63 -17.98 -6.45 -7.35
N PHE A 64 -17.41 -5.55 -8.13
CA PHE A 64 -16.22 -4.77 -7.76
C PHE A 64 -16.57 -3.51 -6.95
N GLY A 65 -17.86 -3.26 -6.68
CA GLY A 65 -18.33 -2.03 -6.07
C GLY A 65 -18.03 -0.78 -6.92
N GLY A 66 -18.48 0.38 -6.43
CA GLY A 66 -18.28 1.65 -7.09
C GLY A 66 -18.18 2.81 -6.10
N VAL A 67 -17.46 3.85 -6.51
CA VAL A 67 -17.62 5.21 -5.99
C VAL A 67 -18.36 6.03 -7.03
N ASP A 68 -19.03 7.10 -6.60
CA ASP A 68 -19.54 8.11 -7.53
C ASP A 68 -18.34 8.72 -8.30
N GLY A 69 -18.31 8.58 -9.64
CA GLY A 69 -17.21 9.06 -10.49
C GLY A 69 -16.85 8.13 -11.66
N ASP A 70 -15.63 8.28 -12.19
CA ASP A 70 -15.07 7.42 -13.25
C ASP A 70 -14.88 5.98 -12.74
N ASP A 71 -15.16 5.00 -13.59
CA ASP A 71 -14.91 3.57 -13.32
C ASP A 71 -13.43 3.35 -12.93
N PHE A 72 -13.19 2.58 -11.85
CA PHE A 72 -11.85 2.23 -11.39
C PHE A 72 -11.03 1.56 -12.50
N ARG A 73 -11.68 0.84 -13.43
CA ARG A 73 -11.04 0.22 -14.60
C ARG A 73 -10.34 1.25 -15.48
N VAL A 74 -10.86 2.48 -15.60
CA VAL A 74 -10.23 3.55 -16.36
C VAL A 74 -8.92 4.00 -15.70
N ARG A 75 -8.93 4.15 -14.37
CA ARG A 75 -7.72 4.50 -13.59
C ARG A 75 -6.69 3.38 -13.63
N MET A 76 -7.13 2.14 -13.39
CA MET A 76 -6.30 0.94 -13.46
C MET A 76 -5.65 0.80 -14.84
N LYS A 77 -6.41 1.01 -15.93
CA LYS A 77 -5.87 0.99 -17.29
C LYS A 77 -4.79 2.06 -17.48
N ALA A 78 -5.06 3.31 -17.09
CA ALA A 78 -4.09 4.40 -17.22
C ALA A 78 -2.78 4.11 -16.46
N LEU A 79 -2.87 3.47 -15.29
CA LEU A 79 -1.72 3.00 -14.54
C LEU A 79 -0.94 1.90 -15.27
N LEU A 80 -1.62 0.84 -15.71
CA LEU A 80 -0.99 -0.28 -16.41
C LEU A 80 -0.35 0.15 -17.74
N ASP A 81 -0.99 1.06 -18.47
CA ASP A 81 -0.41 1.69 -19.65
C ASP A 81 0.86 2.49 -19.29
N ALA A 82 0.86 3.22 -18.17
CA ALA A 82 2.01 3.98 -17.72
C ALA A 82 3.19 3.09 -17.30
N TYR A 83 2.94 1.97 -16.60
CA TYR A 83 3.98 0.97 -16.30
C TYR A 83 4.50 0.28 -17.56
N SER A 84 3.61 -0.08 -18.49
CA SER A 84 4.00 -0.73 -19.76
C SER A 84 4.85 0.20 -20.64
N ALA A 85 4.64 1.52 -20.52
CA ALA A 85 5.44 2.54 -21.21
C ALA A 85 6.69 2.98 -20.41
N ALA A 86 6.87 2.51 -19.16
CA ALA A 86 7.97 2.94 -18.32
C ALA A 86 9.31 2.45 -18.89
N PRO A 87 10.32 3.33 -19.04
CA PRO A 87 11.64 2.91 -19.50
C PRO A 87 12.23 1.88 -18.52
N ALA A 88 12.62 0.72 -19.04
CA ALA A 88 13.32 -0.32 -18.30
C ALA A 88 12.55 -1.00 -17.14
N LEU A 89 11.23 -1.22 -17.28
CA LEU A 89 10.53 -2.15 -16.39
C LEU A 89 11.15 -3.54 -16.50
N SER A 90 11.82 -3.99 -15.44
CA SER A 90 12.47 -5.31 -15.41
C SER A 90 11.41 -6.44 -15.36
N HIS A 91 11.81 -7.68 -15.65
CA HIS A 91 10.91 -8.83 -15.48
C HIS A 91 10.35 -8.93 -14.05
N MET A 92 11.19 -8.65 -13.04
CA MET A 92 10.74 -8.62 -11.64
C MET A 92 9.82 -7.42 -11.37
N GLY A 93 10.07 -6.27 -11.99
CA GLY A 93 9.17 -5.11 -11.95
C GLY A 93 7.80 -5.44 -12.54
N HIS A 94 7.74 -6.12 -13.69
CA HIS A 94 6.49 -6.59 -14.29
C HIS A 94 5.72 -7.52 -13.34
N ILE A 95 6.39 -8.54 -12.80
CA ILE A 95 5.80 -9.47 -11.84
C ILE A 95 5.26 -8.71 -10.62
N THR A 96 6.04 -7.78 -10.08
CA THR A 96 5.64 -6.94 -8.93
C THR A 96 4.39 -6.13 -9.24
N VAL A 97 4.34 -5.46 -10.40
CA VAL A 97 3.15 -4.68 -10.82
C VAL A 97 1.94 -5.61 -10.94
N HIS A 98 2.06 -6.75 -11.62
CA HIS A 98 0.94 -7.68 -11.75
C HIS A 98 0.44 -8.16 -10.38
N THR A 99 1.35 -8.63 -9.51
CA THR A 99 1.01 -9.14 -8.17
C THR A 99 0.34 -8.06 -7.31
N VAL A 100 0.85 -6.83 -7.33
CA VAL A 100 0.24 -5.70 -6.61
C VAL A 100 -1.16 -5.41 -7.14
N PHE A 101 -1.34 -5.32 -8.45
CA PHE A 101 -2.64 -4.99 -9.04
C PHE A 101 -3.66 -6.10 -8.78
N LEU A 102 -3.25 -7.37 -8.89
CA LEU A 102 -4.08 -8.51 -8.53
C LEU A 102 -4.53 -8.45 -7.05
N GLN A 103 -3.60 -8.14 -6.13
CA GLN A 103 -3.93 -7.98 -4.72
C GLN A 103 -4.92 -6.82 -4.48
N LEU A 104 -4.75 -5.69 -5.17
CA LEU A 104 -5.65 -4.54 -5.05
C LEU A 104 -7.05 -4.88 -5.57
N VAL A 105 -7.16 -5.60 -6.69
CA VAL A 105 -8.46 -6.05 -7.20
C VAL A 105 -9.12 -7.06 -6.25
N ARG A 106 -8.36 -8.02 -5.70
CA ARG A 106 -8.86 -8.94 -4.66
C ARG A 106 -9.40 -8.19 -3.45
N ASN A 107 -8.64 -7.22 -2.94
CA ASN A 107 -9.07 -6.39 -1.81
C ASN A 107 -10.36 -5.63 -2.13
N ARG A 108 -10.49 -5.12 -3.37
CA ARG A 108 -11.69 -4.43 -3.84
C ARG A 108 -12.93 -5.36 -3.83
N LEU A 109 -12.81 -6.56 -4.39
CA LEU A 109 -13.87 -7.58 -4.40
C LEU A 109 -14.28 -7.99 -2.98
N LEU A 110 -13.29 -8.26 -2.11
CA LEU A 110 -13.54 -8.64 -0.71
C LEU A 110 -14.22 -7.52 0.09
N LEU A 111 -13.85 -6.26 -0.17
CA LEU A 111 -14.49 -5.11 0.46
C LEU A 111 -15.93 -4.94 -0.03
N ALA A 112 -16.18 -5.04 -1.34
CA ALA A 112 -17.51 -4.94 -1.91
C ALA A 112 -18.46 -6.01 -1.33
N ASP A 113 -18.02 -7.27 -1.30
CA ASP A 113 -18.75 -8.38 -0.66
C ASP A 113 -19.02 -8.12 0.83
N LEU A 114 -18.01 -7.63 1.58
CA LEU A 114 -18.19 -7.29 2.99
C LEU A 114 -19.25 -6.22 3.20
N LEU A 115 -19.22 -5.14 2.42
CA LEU A 115 -20.17 -4.03 2.51
C LEU A 115 -21.59 -4.48 2.13
N ALA A 116 -21.72 -5.30 1.09
CA ALA A 116 -23.01 -5.85 0.67
C ALA A 116 -23.64 -6.73 1.76
N ARG A 117 -22.84 -7.55 2.45
CA ARG A 117 -23.30 -8.42 3.55
C ARG A 117 -23.54 -7.67 4.86
N HIS A 118 -22.88 -6.54 5.07
CA HIS A 118 -22.92 -5.77 6.31
C HIS A 118 -23.17 -4.27 6.02
N PRO A 119 -24.35 -3.90 5.51
CA PRO A 119 -24.65 -2.51 5.15
C PRO A 119 -24.55 -1.53 6.34
N GLN A 120 -24.68 -2.01 7.58
CA GLN A 120 -24.48 -1.21 8.80
C GLN A 120 -23.06 -0.64 8.93
N ILE A 121 -22.07 -1.14 8.18
CA ILE A 121 -20.72 -0.55 8.13
C ILE A 121 -20.80 0.92 7.71
N HIS A 122 -21.74 1.27 6.81
CA HIS A 122 -21.89 2.65 6.35
C HIS A 122 -22.33 3.61 7.46
N GLU A 123 -22.95 3.10 8.52
CA GLU A 123 -23.41 3.88 9.69
C GLU A 123 -22.27 4.20 10.67
N ILE A 124 -21.13 3.49 10.59
CA ILE A 124 -19.97 3.74 11.46
C ILE A 124 -19.41 5.14 11.19
N GLU A 125 -19.17 5.91 12.24
CA GLU A 125 -18.53 7.21 12.15
C GLU A 125 -17.02 7.10 12.35
N VAL A 126 -16.25 7.75 11.47
CA VAL A 126 -14.82 7.97 11.67
C VAL A 126 -14.67 9.35 12.30
N THR A 127 -14.53 9.38 13.63
CA THR A 127 -14.56 10.63 14.42
C THR A 127 -13.15 11.16 14.70
N ALA A 128 -12.96 12.46 14.47
CA ALA A 128 -11.79 13.26 14.81
C ALA A 128 -10.43 12.58 14.58
N PRO A 129 -10.15 12.03 13.37
CA PRO A 129 -8.89 11.35 13.11
C PRO A 129 -7.70 12.32 13.23
N ILE A 130 -6.56 11.80 13.67
CA ILE A 130 -5.29 12.52 13.63
C ILE A 130 -4.58 12.10 12.35
N ILE A 131 -4.32 13.06 11.46
CA ILE A 131 -3.76 12.80 10.13
C ILE A 131 -2.39 13.46 10.05
N ILE A 132 -1.33 12.65 9.99
CA ILE A 132 0.04 13.13 9.87
C ILE A 132 0.36 13.34 8.39
N ALA A 133 0.62 14.58 8.02
CA ALA A 133 1.10 14.96 6.69
C ALA A 133 2.58 15.38 6.76
N GLY A 134 3.39 14.94 5.81
CA GLY A 134 4.80 15.27 5.79
C GLY A 134 5.54 14.48 4.74
N LEU A 135 6.61 15.07 4.21
CA LEU A 135 7.44 14.38 3.25
C LEU A 135 8.12 13.18 3.94
N PRO A 136 8.57 12.17 3.18
CA PRO A 136 9.48 11.17 3.72
C PRO A 136 10.65 11.88 4.43
N ARG A 137 11.17 11.28 5.51
CA ARG A 137 12.34 11.79 6.26
C ARG A 137 12.10 13.04 7.14
N THR A 138 10.88 13.52 7.32
CA THR A 138 10.58 14.63 8.24
C THR A 138 10.27 14.18 9.68
N GLY A 139 10.41 12.88 9.97
CA GLY A 139 10.08 12.31 11.29
C GLY A 139 8.65 11.79 11.42
N THR A 140 7.87 11.75 10.33
CA THR A 140 6.50 11.21 10.31
C THR A 140 6.40 9.80 10.91
N THR A 141 7.31 8.88 10.57
CA THR A 141 7.30 7.51 11.11
C THR A 141 7.52 7.47 12.63
N HIS A 142 8.39 8.33 13.17
CA HIS A 142 8.61 8.41 14.62
C HIS A 142 7.37 8.95 15.33
N LEU A 143 6.80 10.04 14.81
CA LEU A 143 5.55 10.60 15.33
C LEU A 143 4.39 9.61 15.24
N HIS A 144 4.27 8.89 14.13
CA HIS A 144 3.22 7.89 13.93
C HIS A 144 3.33 6.77 14.97
N ASN A 145 4.51 6.18 15.15
CA ASN A 145 4.73 5.15 16.17
C ASN A 145 4.47 5.66 17.59
N MET A 146 4.86 6.91 17.90
CA MET A 146 4.61 7.51 19.22
C MET A 146 3.11 7.67 19.51
N LEU A 147 2.33 8.19 18.54
CA LEU A 147 0.88 8.34 18.72
C LEU A 147 0.18 6.99 18.78
N SER A 148 0.58 6.03 17.94
CA SER A 148 -0.01 4.70 17.89
C SER A 148 0.29 3.82 19.12
N ALA A 149 1.15 4.28 20.03
CA ALA A 149 1.35 3.64 21.32
C ALA A 149 0.18 3.90 22.30
N ASP A 150 -0.68 4.89 22.03
CA ASP A 150 -1.88 5.15 22.82
C ASP A 150 -2.96 4.10 22.47
N PRO A 151 -3.40 3.25 23.42
CA PRO A 151 -4.40 2.21 23.14
C PRO A 151 -5.80 2.76 22.82
N SER A 152 -6.05 4.06 23.06
CA SER A 152 -7.30 4.72 22.65
C SER A 152 -7.33 5.10 21.18
N LEU A 153 -6.16 5.09 20.52
CA LEU A 153 -5.99 5.41 19.12
C LEU A 153 -5.85 4.11 18.32
N ARG A 154 -6.53 4.08 17.16
CA ARG A 154 -6.39 3.00 16.20
C ARG A 154 -5.39 3.38 15.13
N SER A 155 -4.39 2.54 14.95
CA SER A 155 -3.44 2.62 13.85
C SER A 155 -3.51 1.37 12.97
N LEU A 156 -2.97 1.47 11.76
CA LEU A 156 -3.00 0.40 10.76
C LEU A 156 -1.68 -0.39 10.79
N PRO A 157 -1.63 -1.66 11.22
CA PRO A 157 -0.45 -2.50 11.04
C PRO A 157 -0.27 -2.86 9.56
N TYR A 158 0.97 -3.09 9.12
CA TYR A 158 1.28 -3.31 7.70
C TYR A 158 0.52 -4.50 7.09
N TRP A 159 0.40 -5.61 7.80
CA TRP A 159 -0.35 -6.76 7.29
C TRP A 159 -1.83 -6.44 7.02
N GLU A 160 -2.44 -5.54 7.80
CA GLU A 160 -3.83 -5.12 7.61
C GLU A 160 -3.95 -4.07 6.49
N SER A 161 -2.90 -3.29 6.20
CA SER A 161 -2.91 -2.36 5.07
C SER A 161 -2.82 -3.08 3.72
N VAL A 162 -2.06 -4.18 3.66
CA VAL A 162 -1.91 -5.01 2.45
C VAL A 162 -3.16 -5.83 2.18
N GLU A 163 -3.76 -6.40 3.23
CA GLU A 163 -4.95 -7.26 3.13
C GLU A 163 -6.00 -6.79 4.16
N PRO A 164 -6.83 -5.77 3.88
CA PRO A 164 -7.74 -5.18 4.88
C PRO A 164 -8.90 -6.10 5.26
N VAL A 165 -9.43 -6.87 4.31
CA VAL A 165 -10.51 -7.82 4.51
C VAL A 165 -9.95 -9.23 4.35
N PRO A 166 -10.11 -10.13 5.34
CA PRO A 166 -9.63 -11.50 5.21
C PRO A 166 -10.42 -12.25 4.13
N PRO A 167 -9.77 -13.01 3.23
CA PRO A 167 -10.45 -13.84 2.25
C PRO A 167 -11.25 -14.97 2.92
N PRO A 168 -12.30 -15.52 2.26
CA PRO A 168 -12.98 -16.71 2.75
C PRO A 168 -11.99 -17.85 3.03
N GLY A 169 -12.11 -18.47 4.20
CA GLY A 169 -11.25 -19.57 4.64
C GLY A 169 -10.06 -19.13 5.50
N ASP A 170 -9.70 -17.84 5.50
CA ASP A 170 -8.76 -17.32 6.48
C ASP A 170 -9.45 -17.27 7.85
N VAL A 171 -8.99 -18.15 8.75
CA VAL A 171 -9.47 -18.22 10.13
C VAL A 171 -8.29 -17.90 11.03
N THR A 172 -8.48 -16.94 11.94
CA THR A 172 -7.51 -16.66 13.00
C THR A 172 -7.27 -17.96 13.78
N SER A 173 -6.00 -18.34 13.93
CA SER A 173 -5.63 -19.55 14.66
C SER A 173 -6.10 -19.53 16.12
N VAL A 174 -6.08 -20.68 16.78
CA VAL A 174 -6.43 -20.83 18.20
C VAL A 174 -5.61 -19.89 19.09
N ASP A 175 -4.37 -19.59 18.70
CA ASP A 175 -3.46 -18.69 19.41
C ASP A 175 -3.67 -17.20 19.06
N GLY A 176 -4.71 -16.87 18.29
CA GLY A 176 -5.02 -15.48 17.91
C GLY A 176 -4.16 -14.93 16.78
N ILE A 177 -3.37 -15.77 16.09
CA ILE A 177 -2.52 -15.34 14.98
C ILE A 177 -3.33 -15.31 13.69
N ASP A 178 -3.39 -14.13 13.07
CA ASP A 178 -3.98 -13.88 11.75
C ASP A 178 -3.04 -14.38 10.63
N PRO A 179 -3.51 -15.23 9.69
CA PRO A 179 -2.67 -15.79 8.63
C PRO A 179 -2.07 -14.73 7.69
N ARG A 180 -2.69 -13.56 7.55
CA ARG A 180 -2.17 -12.42 6.77
C ARG A 180 -0.79 -11.98 7.27
N ARG A 181 -0.56 -12.05 8.59
CA ARG A 181 0.74 -11.68 9.21
C ARG A 181 1.89 -12.49 8.64
N ALA A 182 1.70 -13.81 8.47
CA ALA A 182 2.73 -14.69 7.94
C ALA A 182 3.02 -14.39 6.46
N ARG A 183 1.99 -14.12 5.65
CA ARG A 183 2.15 -13.73 4.24
C ARG A 183 2.90 -12.41 4.11
N THR A 184 2.52 -11.39 4.89
CA THR A 184 3.21 -10.10 4.90
C THR A 184 4.66 -10.23 5.39
N GLN A 185 4.92 -11.06 6.41
CA GLN A 185 6.28 -11.28 6.89
C GLN A 185 7.16 -11.94 5.82
N ALA A 186 6.65 -12.94 5.11
CA ALA A 186 7.38 -13.58 4.01
C ALA A 186 7.73 -12.58 2.89
N ALA A 187 6.82 -11.65 2.57
CA ALA A 187 7.10 -10.58 1.61
C ALA A 187 8.17 -9.60 2.12
N CYS A 188 8.13 -9.23 3.42
CA CYS A 188 9.17 -8.42 4.04
C CYS A 188 10.54 -9.11 4.01
N ASP A 189 10.59 -10.41 4.33
CA ASP A 189 11.83 -11.20 4.35
C ASP A 189 12.46 -11.28 2.95
N PHE A 190 11.64 -11.45 1.91
CA PHE A 190 12.11 -11.42 0.52
C PHE A 190 12.68 -10.05 0.15
N MET A 191 11.99 -8.97 0.50
CA MET A 191 12.46 -7.60 0.25
C MET A 191 13.78 -7.32 1.00
N ASP A 192 13.90 -7.76 2.24
CA ASP A 192 15.11 -7.63 3.05
C ASP A 192 16.31 -8.39 2.46
N ALA A 193 16.06 -9.51 1.79
CA ALA A 193 17.08 -10.26 1.07
C ALA A 193 17.48 -9.59 -0.26
N ALA A 194 16.49 -9.10 -1.02
CA ALA A 194 16.71 -8.47 -2.32
C ALA A 194 17.33 -7.07 -2.20
N LEU A 195 16.92 -6.30 -1.20
CA LEU A 195 17.30 -4.92 -0.96
C LEU A 195 17.85 -4.75 0.47
N PRO A 196 19.02 -5.33 0.81
CA PRO A 196 19.53 -5.40 2.18
C PRO A 196 19.72 -4.05 2.89
N TYR A 197 19.93 -2.97 2.14
CA TYR A 197 20.04 -1.62 2.71
C TYR A 197 18.71 -0.89 2.83
N PHE A 198 17.62 -1.42 2.24
CA PHE A 198 16.32 -0.75 2.22
C PHE A 198 15.78 -0.56 3.63
N LYS A 199 15.90 -1.55 4.53
CA LYS A 199 15.48 -1.39 5.94
C LYS A 199 16.20 -0.28 6.72
N ARG A 200 17.40 0.13 6.29
CA ARG A 200 18.08 1.31 6.87
C ARG A 200 17.41 2.62 6.45
N MET A 201 16.72 2.58 5.32
CA MET A 201 15.93 3.67 4.76
C MET A 201 14.48 3.54 5.24
N HIS A 202 13.79 2.46 4.96
CA HIS A 202 12.38 2.27 5.31
C HIS A 202 12.19 0.89 5.93
N GLU A 203 12.28 0.81 7.26
CA GLU A 203 11.98 -0.44 7.96
C GLU A 203 10.50 -0.79 7.83
N MET A 204 10.22 -2.03 7.42
CA MET A 204 8.88 -2.58 7.29
C MET A 204 8.87 -3.96 7.93
N THR A 205 7.99 -4.15 8.89
CA THR A 205 7.69 -5.46 9.47
C THR A 205 6.18 -5.67 9.39
N ALA A 206 5.73 -6.92 9.45
CA ALA A 206 4.30 -7.22 9.36
C ALA A 206 3.47 -6.41 10.37
N ASP A 207 3.97 -6.22 11.59
CA ASP A 207 3.29 -5.50 12.67
C ASP A 207 3.63 -4.01 12.74
N HIS A 208 4.50 -3.50 11.87
CA HIS A 208 4.86 -2.07 11.86
C HIS A 208 3.62 -1.21 11.60
N VAL A 209 3.52 -0.10 12.33
CA VAL A 209 2.46 0.89 12.11
C VAL A 209 2.68 1.54 10.75
N HIS A 210 1.78 1.26 9.81
CA HIS A 210 1.93 1.58 8.41
C HIS A 210 1.00 2.70 7.94
N GLU A 211 1.39 3.32 6.84
CA GLU A 211 0.57 4.25 6.06
C GLU A 211 -0.65 3.56 5.45
N GLU A 212 -1.75 4.29 5.32
CA GLU A 212 -2.95 3.86 4.60
C GLU A 212 -2.85 4.06 3.08
N ILE A 213 -1.66 4.34 2.56
CA ILE A 213 -1.39 4.57 1.13
C ILE A 213 -1.84 3.38 0.25
N GLN A 214 -1.77 2.15 0.80
CA GLN A 214 -2.28 0.94 0.16
C GLN A 214 -3.81 0.85 0.17
N LEU A 215 -4.49 1.40 1.19
CA LEU A 215 -5.96 1.42 1.22
C LEU A 215 -6.52 2.35 0.13
N LEU A 216 -5.88 3.50 -0.10
CA LEU A 216 -6.20 4.38 -1.22
C LEU A 216 -5.88 3.74 -2.58
N ALA A 217 -4.85 2.90 -2.65
CA ALA A 217 -4.49 2.18 -3.88
C ALA A 217 -5.56 1.16 -4.33
N ILE A 218 -6.44 0.69 -3.44
CA ILE A 218 -7.55 -0.23 -3.79
C ILE A 218 -8.53 0.43 -4.77
N ASP A 219 -8.66 1.76 -4.73
CA ASP A 219 -9.46 2.52 -5.70
C ASP A 219 -8.63 3.08 -6.87
N PHE A 220 -7.38 2.62 -7.00
CA PHE A 220 -6.46 2.99 -8.07
C PHE A 220 -6.21 4.50 -8.17
N SER A 221 -6.25 5.22 -7.04
CA SER A 221 -5.85 6.63 -6.98
C SER A 221 -4.99 6.89 -5.75
N SER A 222 -3.67 6.81 -5.93
CA SER A 222 -2.70 6.93 -4.85
C SER A 222 -1.31 7.26 -5.40
N MET A 223 -0.53 8.01 -4.63
CA MET A 223 0.91 8.21 -4.88
C MET A 223 1.70 6.89 -4.82
N PHE A 224 1.14 5.85 -4.17
CA PHE A 224 1.79 4.54 -4.02
C PHE A 224 2.39 4.00 -5.32
N PHE A 225 1.70 4.17 -6.45
CA PHE A 225 2.16 3.67 -7.74
C PHE A 225 3.46 4.33 -8.21
N GLU A 226 3.69 5.60 -7.87
CA GLU A 226 4.95 6.30 -8.22
C GLU A 226 6.15 5.78 -7.42
N THR A 227 5.91 5.01 -6.37
CA THR A 227 6.98 4.38 -5.57
C THR A 227 7.51 3.08 -6.19
N LEU A 228 6.80 2.52 -7.18
CA LEU A 228 7.17 1.25 -7.83
C LEU A 228 7.93 1.45 -9.15
N ALA A 229 7.65 2.54 -9.88
CA ALA A 229 8.37 2.89 -11.09
C ALA A 229 8.24 4.38 -11.42
N LEU A 230 9.09 4.88 -12.32
CA LEU A 230 9.01 6.24 -12.85
C LEU A 230 7.87 6.36 -13.88
N ILE A 231 6.68 6.76 -13.43
CA ILE A 231 5.45 6.87 -14.24
C ILE A 231 4.87 8.31 -14.23
N PRO A 232 5.58 9.31 -14.79
CA PRO A 232 5.19 10.72 -14.69
C PRO A 232 3.83 11.04 -15.34
N THR A 233 3.41 10.26 -16.34
CA THR A 233 2.08 10.41 -16.97
C THR A 233 0.95 10.09 -16.00
N TRP A 234 1.14 9.11 -15.11
CA TRP A 234 0.19 8.81 -14.04
C TRP A 234 0.20 9.90 -12.97
N ARG A 235 1.38 10.34 -12.51
CA ARG A 235 1.51 11.43 -11.54
C ARG A 235 0.73 12.66 -11.97
N ASP A 236 0.93 13.10 -13.21
CA ASP A 236 0.30 14.32 -13.72
C ASP A 236 -1.23 14.14 -13.82
N ARG A 237 -1.69 12.94 -14.17
CA ARG A 237 -3.13 12.60 -14.14
C ARG A 237 -3.70 12.61 -12.73
N TYR A 238 -3.00 12.02 -11.75
CA TYR A 238 -3.39 11.97 -10.35
C TYR A 238 -3.52 13.37 -9.76
N LEU A 239 -2.48 14.22 -9.95
CA LEU A 239 -2.46 15.59 -9.44
C LEU A 239 -3.53 16.50 -10.07
N ALA A 240 -3.96 16.20 -11.30
CA ALA A 240 -4.99 16.97 -11.99
C ALA A 240 -6.42 16.58 -11.60
N ALA A 241 -6.63 15.43 -10.95
CA ALA A 241 -7.95 14.90 -10.61
C ALA A 241 -8.41 15.32 -9.20
N ASP A 242 -9.72 15.50 -9.01
CA ASP A 242 -10.29 15.67 -7.67
C ASP A 242 -10.18 14.35 -6.89
N GLN A 243 -9.45 14.37 -5.78
CA GLN A 243 -9.22 13.19 -4.95
C GLN A 243 -10.33 12.93 -3.92
N THR A 244 -11.36 13.79 -3.86
CA THR A 244 -12.47 13.65 -2.91
C THR A 244 -13.12 12.25 -2.92
N PRO A 245 -13.52 11.69 -4.06
CA PRO A 245 -14.19 10.38 -4.08
C PRO A 245 -13.28 9.25 -3.54
N HIS A 246 -11.96 9.38 -3.76
CA HIS A 246 -10.97 8.39 -3.31
C HIS A 246 -10.72 8.46 -1.80
N TYR A 247 -10.78 9.66 -1.21
CA TYR A 247 -10.73 9.81 0.25
C TYR A 247 -12.06 9.41 0.92
N GLU A 248 -13.20 9.57 0.25
CA GLU A 248 -14.49 9.01 0.71
C GLU A 248 -14.48 7.47 0.66
N TYR A 249 -13.86 6.89 -0.36
CA TYR A 249 -13.58 5.46 -0.42
C TYR A 249 -12.69 5.02 0.74
N LEU A 250 -11.57 5.71 0.98
CA LEU A 250 -10.71 5.46 2.15
C LEU A 250 -11.53 5.50 3.45
N LYS A 251 -12.38 6.51 3.65
CA LYS A 251 -13.25 6.58 4.83
C LYS A 251 -14.14 5.35 4.96
N THR A 252 -14.68 4.84 3.85
CA THR A 252 -15.46 3.59 3.83
C THR A 252 -14.61 2.37 4.20
N VAL A 253 -13.37 2.27 3.69
CA VAL A 253 -12.42 1.21 4.10
C VAL A 253 -12.13 1.29 5.60
N LEU A 254 -11.91 2.49 6.16
CA LEU A 254 -11.69 2.68 7.60
C LEU A 254 -12.90 2.25 8.44
N LYS A 255 -14.13 2.49 7.96
CA LYS A 255 -15.35 1.98 8.59
C LYS A 255 -15.40 0.45 8.59
N ALA A 256 -15.07 -0.18 7.45
CA ALA A 256 -15.02 -1.64 7.35
C ALA A 256 -13.96 -2.23 8.29
N LEU A 257 -12.77 -1.63 8.35
CA LEU A 257 -11.73 -2.01 9.30
C LEU A 257 -12.22 -1.84 10.74
N THR A 258 -12.90 -0.73 11.06
CA THR A 258 -13.54 -0.45 12.37
C THR A 258 -14.54 -1.54 12.75
N PHE A 259 -15.37 -1.95 11.81
CA PHE A 259 -16.30 -3.06 12.02
C PHE A 259 -15.59 -4.39 12.34
N LEU A 260 -14.52 -4.71 11.61
CA LEU A 260 -13.83 -5.99 11.78
C LEU A 260 -13.00 -6.09 13.07
N ARG A 261 -12.39 -4.98 13.53
CA ARG A 261 -11.39 -5.03 14.62
C ARG A 261 -11.52 -3.93 15.70
N GLY A 262 -12.58 -3.13 15.68
CA GLY A 262 -12.86 -2.12 16.72
C GLY A 262 -11.94 -0.90 16.70
N GLY A 263 -11.96 -0.07 17.73
CA GLY A 263 -11.21 1.21 17.76
C GLY A 263 -11.97 2.33 17.06
N THR A 264 -12.03 3.51 17.70
CA THR A 264 -13.00 4.57 17.35
C THR A 264 -12.37 5.86 16.83
N ARG A 265 -11.07 6.06 17.07
CA ARG A 265 -10.33 7.25 16.63
C ARG A 265 -9.04 6.85 15.93
N TRP A 266 -8.92 7.21 14.66
CA TRP A 266 -7.81 6.80 13.82
C TRP A 266 -6.61 7.75 13.95
N VAL A 267 -5.40 7.18 13.91
CA VAL A 267 -4.17 7.88 13.54
C VAL A 267 -3.77 7.38 12.17
N LEU A 268 -3.67 8.32 11.24
CA LEU A 268 -3.38 8.12 9.83
C LEU A 268 -2.10 8.85 9.47
N LYS A 269 -1.38 8.36 8.46
CA LYS A 269 -0.14 8.98 8.01
C LYS A 269 0.16 8.53 6.59
N SER A 270 0.27 9.49 5.68
CA SER A 270 0.84 9.25 4.36
C SER A 270 1.41 10.55 3.77
N PRO A 271 2.52 10.51 3.03
CA PRO A 271 3.08 11.69 2.37
C PRO A 271 2.10 12.38 1.43
N GLN A 272 1.25 11.60 0.74
CA GLN A 272 0.28 12.12 -0.22
C GLN A 272 -0.73 13.11 0.40
N HIS A 273 -0.93 13.09 1.72
CA HIS A 273 -1.81 14.06 2.39
C HIS A 273 -1.36 15.52 2.22
N LEU A 274 -0.06 15.75 1.99
CA LEU A 274 0.46 17.10 1.71
C LEU A 274 -0.18 17.73 0.47
N GLU A 275 -0.65 16.91 -0.46
CA GLU A 275 -1.27 17.37 -1.71
C GLU A 275 -2.79 17.52 -1.57
N GLN A 276 -3.37 17.11 -0.42
CA GLN A 276 -4.80 16.83 -0.29
C GLN A 276 -5.48 17.57 0.86
N PHE A 277 -4.93 18.68 1.36
CA PHE A 277 -5.53 19.39 2.50
C PHE A 277 -6.98 19.83 2.30
N ALA A 278 -7.33 20.31 1.10
CA ALA A 278 -8.73 20.68 0.80
C ALA A 278 -9.66 19.47 0.80
N VAL A 279 -9.18 18.32 0.30
CA VAL A 279 -9.90 17.05 0.29
C VAL A 279 -10.06 16.51 1.71
N LEU A 280 -9.00 16.53 2.51
CA LEU A 280 -9.02 16.15 3.92
C LEU A 280 -10.04 16.97 4.72
N ALA A 281 -10.05 18.30 4.54
CA ALA A 281 -11.00 19.18 5.21
C ALA A 281 -12.47 18.91 4.80
N ARG A 282 -12.69 18.39 3.58
CA ARG A 282 -14.03 18.02 3.10
C ARG A 282 -14.49 16.66 3.65
N VAL A 283 -13.62 15.64 3.60
CA VAL A 283 -13.96 14.25 3.95
C VAL A 283 -13.89 13.99 5.46
N PHE A 284 -12.96 14.66 6.14
CA PHE A 284 -12.72 14.57 7.59
C PHE A 284 -12.73 15.98 8.21
N PRO A 285 -13.89 16.65 8.25
CA PRO A 285 -13.98 18.05 8.68
C PRO A 285 -13.59 18.28 10.15
N ASP A 286 -13.59 17.22 10.96
CA ASP A 286 -13.19 17.22 12.37
C ASP A 286 -11.77 16.68 12.60
N ALA A 287 -11.00 16.42 11.54
CA ALA A 287 -9.63 15.92 11.65
C ALA A 287 -8.68 16.94 12.28
N THR A 288 -7.70 16.42 13.02
CA THR A 288 -6.50 17.18 13.39
C THR A 288 -5.37 16.81 12.42
N VAL A 289 -4.94 17.75 11.59
CA VAL A 289 -3.83 17.53 10.65
C VAL A 289 -2.52 18.01 11.29
N VAL A 290 -1.54 17.11 11.42
CA VAL A 290 -0.20 17.41 11.95
C VAL A 290 0.80 17.42 10.81
N VAL A 291 1.43 18.57 10.57
CA VAL A 291 2.42 18.73 9.50
C VAL A 291 3.83 18.70 10.08
N THR A 292 4.66 17.78 9.59
CA THR A 292 6.08 17.71 9.95
C THR A 292 6.94 18.39 8.89
N HIS A 293 8.02 19.04 9.31
CA HIS A 293 8.89 19.82 8.44
C HIS A 293 10.36 19.41 8.59
N ARG A 294 11.09 19.45 7.48
CA ARG A 294 12.55 19.31 7.41
C ARG A 294 13.04 20.11 6.20
N ASP A 295 14.34 20.42 6.19
CA ASP A 295 15.00 21.00 5.01
C ASP A 295 14.67 20.18 3.74
N PRO A 296 14.02 20.79 2.72
CA PRO A 296 13.63 20.10 1.51
C PRO A 296 14.83 19.56 0.73
N VAL A 297 16.01 20.20 0.80
CA VAL A 297 17.21 19.72 0.12
C VAL A 297 17.64 18.35 0.67
N ALA A 298 17.66 18.22 1.99
CA ALA A 298 18.00 16.96 2.65
C ALA A 298 16.95 15.87 2.38
N VAL A 299 15.67 16.24 2.32
CA VAL A 299 14.57 15.31 2.01
C VAL A 299 14.69 14.80 0.58
N THR A 300 14.88 15.68 -0.40
CA THR A 300 15.01 15.30 -1.82
C THR A 300 16.20 14.37 -2.05
N ALA A 301 17.37 14.70 -1.50
CA ALA A 301 18.56 13.85 -1.62
C ALA A 301 18.29 12.44 -1.04
N SER A 302 17.68 12.36 0.14
CA SER A 302 17.37 11.07 0.77
C SER A 302 16.31 10.28 0.02
N MET A 303 15.29 10.94 -0.55
CA MET A 303 14.27 10.27 -1.35
C MET A 303 14.86 9.72 -2.64
N ALA A 304 15.72 10.50 -3.32
CA ALA A 304 16.41 10.06 -4.52
C ALA A 304 17.28 8.82 -4.26
N THR A 305 18.02 8.78 -3.15
CA THR A 305 18.79 7.59 -2.75
C THR A 305 17.92 6.36 -2.55
N MET A 306 16.74 6.52 -1.94
CA MET A 306 15.83 5.40 -1.66
C MET A 306 15.16 4.88 -2.93
N ILE A 307 14.62 5.77 -3.78
CA ILE A 307 13.94 5.37 -5.02
C ILE A 307 14.93 4.73 -6.02
N ALA A 308 16.19 5.20 -6.04
CA ALA A 308 17.20 4.64 -6.95
C ALA A 308 17.71 3.26 -6.51
N TYR A 309 17.48 2.84 -5.26
CA TYR A 309 17.94 1.55 -4.75
C TYR A 309 16.91 0.46 -5.07
N THR A 310 17.10 -0.24 -6.19
CA THR A 310 16.16 -1.19 -6.81
C THR A 310 16.81 -2.53 -7.15
#